data_AF-A0A1V3NCW9-F1
#
_entry.id   AF-A0A1V3NCW9-F1
#
_cell.length_a   1.000
_cell.length_b   1.000
_cell.length_c   1.000
_cell.angle_alpha   90.00
_cell.angle_beta   90.00
_cell.angle_gamma   90.00
#
_symmetry.space_group_name_H-M   'P 1'
#
loop_
_entity.id
_entity.type
_entity.pdbx_description
1 polymer ?
#
loop_
_entity_poly.entity_id
_entity_poly.type
_entity_poly.pdbx_seq_one_letter_code
_entity_poly.pdbx_strand_id
1 'polypeptide(L)'
;MISAVISLIAPFPAGERRTVGLVSTAHAFSHFYMLVLPPVFPLLHGELGLSYAALGLLLSVYAVVTGLMQLPMGLLVDRVGGRAILVLGLALNGLGILLVGLVPGYWAMLGCMVLAG
;
A
#
# COMPACT_ATOMS: atom_id res chain seq x y z
N MET A 1 32.28 -25.72 0.97
CA MET A 1 32.38 -24.24 1.02
C MET A 1 32.23 -23.59 -0.34
N ILE A 2 32.96 -24.01 -1.39
CA ILE A 2 32.88 -23.42 -2.75
C ILE A 2 31.48 -23.53 -3.38
N SER A 3 30.78 -24.67 -3.23
CA SER A 3 29.42 -24.86 -3.77
C SER A 3 28.37 -23.91 -3.16
N ALA A 4 28.54 -23.51 -1.89
CA ALA A 4 27.66 -22.54 -1.22
C ALA A 4 27.89 -21.11 -1.71
N VAL A 5 29.13 -20.78 -2.10
CA VAL A 5 29.47 -19.49 -2.72
C VAL A 5 28.91 -19.41 -4.13
N ILE A 6 29.00 -20.49 -4.92
CA ILE A 6 28.44 -20.54 -6.28
C ILE A 6 26.92 -20.39 -6.27
N SER A 7 26.21 -20.95 -5.30
CA SER A 7 24.76 -20.76 -5.15
C SER A 7 24.34 -19.32 -4.81
N LEU A 8 25.24 -18.49 -4.25
CA LEU A 8 24.94 -17.07 -3.94
C LEU A 8 25.01 -16.15 -5.16
N ILE A 9 25.73 -16.54 -6.21
CA ILE A 9 25.89 -15.79 -7.46
C ILE A 9 25.15 -16.44 -8.65
N ALA A 10 24.59 -17.63 -8.46
CA ALA A 10 23.76 -18.28 -9.45
C ALA A 10 22.46 -17.48 -9.66
N PRO A 11 22.06 -17.21 -10.92
CA PRO A 11 20.81 -16.50 -11.17
C PRO A 11 19.61 -17.28 -10.64
N PHE A 12 18.69 -16.58 -9.97
CA PHE A 12 17.49 -17.17 -9.39
C PHE A 12 16.73 -18.05 -10.42
N PRO A 13 16.21 -19.21 -10.00
CA PRO A 13 15.32 -20.03 -10.82
C PRO A 13 14.17 -19.20 -11.42
N ALA A 14 13.68 -19.60 -12.61
CA ALA A 14 12.67 -18.82 -13.34
C ALA A 14 11.39 -18.54 -12.52
N GLY A 15 10.99 -19.47 -11.66
CA GLY A 15 9.84 -19.30 -10.75
C GLY A 15 10.05 -18.23 -9.68
N GLU A 16 11.25 -18.15 -9.10
CA GLU A 16 11.59 -17.15 -8.08
C GLU A 16 11.66 -15.75 -8.68
N ARG A 17 12.25 -15.61 -9.86
CA ARG A 17 12.26 -14.32 -10.59
C ARG A 17 10.86 -13.79 -10.86
N ARG A 18 9.91 -14.69 -11.22
CA ARG A 18 8.52 -14.31 -11.45
C ARG A 18 7.84 -13.86 -10.15
N THR A 19 8.05 -14.58 -9.05
CA THR A 19 7.48 -14.21 -7.74
C THR A 19 8.00 -12.86 -7.27
N VAL A 20 9.32 -12.65 -7.30
CA VAL A 20 9.93 -11.37 -6.94
C VAL A 20 9.41 -10.25 -7.83
N GLY A 21 9.36 -10.45 -9.15
CA GLY A 21 8.80 -9.47 -10.08
C GLY A 21 7.37 -9.07 -9.72
N LEU A 22 6.48 -10.04 -9.49
CA LEU A 22 5.09 -9.77 -9.13
C LEU A 22 4.95 -9.02 -7.80
N VAL A 23 5.71 -9.42 -6.77
CA VAL A 23 5.68 -8.78 -5.46
C VAL A 23 6.24 -7.36 -5.55
N SER A 24 7.37 -7.16 -6.23
CA SER A 24 7.96 -5.84 -6.45
C SER A 24 7.02 -4.90 -7.21
N THR A 25 6.34 -5.40 -8.24
CA THR A 25 5.33 -4.60 -8.96
C THR A 25 4.17 -4.23 -8.05
N ALA A 26 3.60 -5.19 -7.30
CA ALA A 26 2.51 -4.90 -6.37
C ALA A 26 2.91 -3.89 -5.30
N HIS A 27 4.13 -4.01 -4.77
CA HIS A 27 4.70 -3.06 -3.82
C HIS A 27 4.87 -1.66 -4.42
N ALA A 28 5.34 -1.56 -5.67
CA ALA A 28 5.44 -0.30 -6.38
C ALA A 28 4.07 0.38 -6.54
N PHE A 29 3.01 -0.38 -6.84
CA PHE A 29 1.65 0.15 -6.89
C PHE A 29 1.16 0.66 -5.53
N SER A 30 1.39 -0.09 -4.45
CA SER A 30 1.04 0.37 -3.09
C SER A 30 1.74 1.69 -2.74
N HIS A 31 3.02 1.85 -3.10
CA HIS A 31 3.73 3.13 -2.94
C HIS A 31 3.17 4.22 -3.83
N PHE A 32 2.88 3.92 -5.09
CA PHE A 32 2.26 4.87 -6.02
C PHE A 32 0.94 5.41 -5.46
N TYR A 33 0.08 4.52 -4.95
CA TYR A 33 -1.20 4.89 -4.35
C TYR A 33 -1.04 5.80 -3.13
N MET A 34 -0.10 5.50 -2.24
CA MET A 34 0.22 6.37 -1.09
C MET A 34 0.73 7.75 -1.54
N LEU A 35 1.56 7.79 -2.59
CA LEU A 35 2.22 9.02 -3.07
C LEU A 35 1.37 9.85 -4.03
N VAL A 36 0.19 9.39 -4.43
CA VAL A 36 -0.69 10.14 -5.33
C VAL A 36 -1.29 11.38 -4.66
N LEU A 37 -1.46 11.33 -3.33
CA LEU A 37 -2.12 12.38 -2.55
C LEU A 37 -1.27 13.62 -2.28
N PRO A 38 -0.02 13.50 -1.76
CA PRO A 38 0.78 14.68 -1.42
C PRO A 38 0.93 15.72 -2.54
N PRO A 39 1.15 15.34 -3.82
CA PRO A 39 1.25 16.31 -4.91
C PRO A 39 -0.02 17.14 -5.13
N VAL A 40 -1.20 16.61 -4.78
CA VAL A 40 -2.48 17.32 -4.94
C VAL A 40 -2.91 18.09 -3.69
N PHE A 41 -2.16 18.03 -2.59
CA PHE A 41 -2.49 18.73 -1.34
C PHE A 41 -2.68 20.24 -1.49
N PRO A 42 -1.87 20.98 -2.26
CA PRO A 42 -2.10 22.41 -2.48
C PRO A 42 -3.48 22.70 -3.10
N LEU A 43 -3.93 21.83 -4.02
CA LEU A 43 -5.26 21.95 -4.64
C LEU A 43 -6.37 21.65 -3.63
N LEU A 44 -6.24 20.55 -2.87
CA LEU A 44 -7.22 20.20 -1.83
C LEU A 44 -7.31 21.26 -0.74
N HIS A 45 -6.19 21.89 -0.37
CA HIS A 45 -6.16 23.01 0.55
C HIS A 45 -6.95 24.21 0.01
N GLY A 46 -6.71 24.58 -1.25
CA GLY A 46 -7.36 25.72 -1.89
C GLY A 46 -8.85 25.52 -2.18
N GLU A 47 -9.24 24.34 -2.68
CA GLU A 47 -10.61 24.08 -3.11
C GLU A 47 -11.54 23.63 -1.99
N LEU A 48 -11.03 22.83 -1.04
CA LEU A 48 -11.84 22.26 0.05
C LEU A 48 -11.66 23.00 1.38
N GLY A 49 -10.75 23.98 1.44
CA GLY A 49 -10.45 24.73 2.67
C GLY A 49 -9.81 23.89 3.78
N LEU A 50 -9.25 22.72 3.45
CA LEU A 50 -8.64 21.81 4.41
C LEU A 50 -7.26 22.30 4.82
N SER A 51 -6.93 22.29 6.11
CA SER A 51 -5.57 22.65 6.55
C SER A 51 -4.56 21.57 6.13
N TYR A 52 -3.29 21.95 5.95
CA TYR A 52 -2.21 20.97 5.71
C TYR A 52 -2.09 19.95 6.85
N ALA A 53 -2.44 20.32 8.08
CA ALA A 53 -2.50 19.40 9.20
C ALA A 53 -3.60 18.33 9.01
N ALA A 54 -4.78 18.73 8.52
CA ALA A 54 -5.86 17.80 8.20
C ALA A 54 -5.47 16.85 7.04
N LEU A 55 -4.84 17.39 5.98
CA LEU A 55 -4.34 16.57 4.87
C LEU A 55 -3.22 15.60 5.32
N GLY A 56 -2.32 16.05 6.20
CA GLY A 56 -1.31 15.18 6.82
C GLY A 56 -1.90 14.08 7.71
N LEU A 57 -3.03 14.35 8.37
CA LEU A 57 -3.73 13.36 9.17
C LEU A 57 -4.29 12.22 8.30
N LEU A 58 -4.75 12.49 7.07
CA LEU A 58 -5.17 11.45 6.13
C LEU A 58 -4.06 10.41 5.91
N LEU A 59 -2.84 10.87 5.61
CA LEU A 59 -1.68 9.98 5.41
C LEU A 59 -1.24 9.31 6.71
N SER A 60 -1.41 9.98 7.84
CA SER A 60 -1.07 9.42 9.15
C SER A 60 -2.00 8.28 9.53
N VAL A 61 -3.31 8.43 9.28
CA VAL A 61 -4.30 7.36 9.47
C VAL A 61 -3.98 6.16 8.59
N TYR A 62 -3.71 6.40 7.31
CA TYR A 62 -3.24 5.36 6.39
C TYR A 62 -2.03 4.61 6.96
N ALA A 63 -0.98 5.31 7.36
CA ALA A 63 0.26 4.71 7.87
C ALA A 63 0.05 3.94 9.18
N VAL A 64 -0.77 4.47 10.09
CA VAL A 64 -1.11 3.80 11.35
C VAL A 64 -1.88 2.51 11.08
N VAL A 65 -2.89 2.53 10.21
CA VAL A 65 -3.67 1.32 9.88
C VAL A 65 -2.77 0.28 9.22
N THR A 66 -1.94 0.68 8.24
CA THR A 66 -0.96 -0.23 7.63
C THR A 66 -0.03 -0.84 8.68
N GLY A 67 0.51 -0.04 9.59
CA GLY A 67 1.38 -0.53 10.67
C GLY A 67 0.66 -1.51 11.60
N LEU A 68 -0.58 -1.21 11.99
CA LEU A 68 -1.40 -2.09 12.83
C LEU A 68 -1.76 -3.40 12.13
N MET A 69 -1.99 -3.36 10.82
CA MET A 69 -2.40 -4.53 10.04
C MET A 69 -1.23 -5.41 9.58
N GLN A 70 0.01 -4.93 9.61
CA GLN A 70 1.19 -5.71 9.18
C GLN A 70 1.31 -7.07 9.89
N LEU A 71 1.22 -7.11 11.23
CA LEU A 71 1.35 -8.36 11.98
C LEU A 71 0.14 -9.30 11.75
N PRO A 72 -1.12 -8.85 11.91
CA PRO A 72 -2.28 -9.69 11.61
C PRO A 72 -2.26 -10.26 10.19
N MET A 73 -1.94 -9.43 9.19
CA MET A 73 -1.92 -9.88 7.79
C MET A 73 -0.75 -10.81 7.51
N GLY A 74 0.42 -10.60 8.14
CA GLY A 74 1.53 -11.53 8.10
C GLY A 74 1.13 -12.93 8.59
N LEU A 75 0.47 -13.02 9.74
CA LEU A 75 -0.05 -14.29 10.29
C LEU A 75 -1.17 -14.90 9.43
N LEU A 76 -1.93 -14.08 8.72
CA LEU A 76 -3.00 -14.53 7.82
C LEU A 76 -2.45 -15.07 6.50
N VAL A 77 -1.37 -14.47 5.98
CA VAL A 77 -0.65 -14.95 4.79
C VAL A 77 -0.19 -16.40 4.97
N ASP A 78 0.29 -16.77 6.15
CA ASP A 78 0.73 -18.14 6.44
C ASP A 78 -0.42 -19.16 6.36
N ARG A 79 -1.67 -18.73 6.53
CA ARG A 79 -2.86 -19.59 6.49
C ARG A 79 -3.56 -19.62 5.14
N VAL A 80 -3.70 -18.46 4.49
CA VAL A 80 -4.50 -18.27 3.27
C VAL A 80 -3.63 -18.21 2.01
N GLY A 81 -2.33 -17.99 2.17
CA GLY A 81 -1.36 -17.87 1.10
C GLY A 81 -1.13 -16.44 0.64
N GLY A 82 0.14 -16.10 0.36
CA GLY A 82 0.57 -14.73 0.05
C GLY A 82 -0.10 -14.11 -1.19
N ARG A 83 -0.38 -14.91 -2.23
CA ARG A 83 -1.00 -14.40 -3.47
C ARG A 83 -2.40 -13.82 -3.22
N ALA A 84 -3.24 -14.52 -2.44
CA ALA A 84 -4.60 -14.08 -2.19
C ALA A 84 -4.63 -12.79 -1.37
N ILE A 85 -3.80 -12.74 -0.31
CA ILE A 85 -3.69 -11.55 0.55
C ILE A 85 -3.10 -10.36 -0.20
N LEU A 86 -2.08 -10.56 -1.05
CA LEU A 86 -1.49 -9.50 -1.86
C LEU A 86 -2.53 -8.86 -2.80
N VAL A 87 -3.33 -9.68 -3.50
CA VAL A 87 -4.36 -9.19 -4.41
C VAL A 87 -5.46 -8.44 -3.65
N LEU A 88 -5.93 -9.00 -2.53
CA LEU A 88 -6.95 -8.36 -1.71
C LEU A 88 -6.46 -7.03 -1.14
N GLY A 89 -5.27 -7.00 -0.55
CA GLY A 89 -4.69 -5.78 0.01
C GLY A 89 -4.50 -4.70 -1.04
N LEU A 90 -4.00 -5.06 -2.23
CA LEU A 90 -3.84 -4.10 -3.33
C LEU A 90 -5.19 -3.56 -3.84
N ALA A 91 -6.22 -4.42 -3.91
CA ALA A 91 -7.57 -4.02 -4.31
C ALA A 91 -8.21 -3.06 -3.29
N LEU A 92 -8.08 -3.36 -1.99
CA LEU A 92 -8.58 -2.48 -0.91
C LEU A 92 -7.84 -1.15 -0.89
N ASN A 93 -6.51 -1.17 -1.04
CA ASN A 93 -5.67 0.02 -1.13
C ASN A 93 -6.09 0.93 -2.29
N GLY A 94 -6.15 0.37 -3.51
CA GLY A 94 -6.58 1.11 -4.70
C GLY A 94 -8.02 1.62 -4.59
N LEU A 95 -8.94 0.82 -4.04
CA LEU A 95 -10.34 1.23 -3.84
C LEU A 95 -10.44 2.38 -2.85
N GLY A 96 -9.74 2.31 -1.71
CA GLY A 96 -9.73 3.38 -0.72
C GLY A 96 -9.22 4.69 -1.31
N ILE A 97 -8.09 4.65 -2.04
CA ILE A 97 -7.53 5.84 -2.72
C ILE A 97 -8.47 6.38 -3.80
N LEU A 98 -9.11 5.51 -4.59
CA LEU A 98 -10.11 5.94 -5.58
C LEU A 98 -11.29 6.66 -4.92
N LEU A 99 -11.80 6.12 -3.81
CA LEU A 99 -12.95 6.69 -3.11
C LEU A 99 -12.65 8.06 -2.50
N VAL A 100 -11.41 8.35 -2.11
CA VAL A 100 -11.02 9.68 -1.59
C VAL A 100 -11.37 10.80 -2.59
N GLY A 101 -11.25 10.54 -3.89
CA GLY A 101 -11.61 11.51 -4.94
C GLY A 101 -13.11 11.59 -5.25
N LEU A 102 -13.93 10.69 -4.70
CA LEU A 102 -15.35 10.58 -5.01
C LEU A 102 -16.25 10.93 -3.81
N VAL A 103 -15.77 10.73 -2.59
CA VAL A 103 -16.58 10.97 -1.39
C VAL A 103 -16.56 12.43 -0.97
N PRO A 104 -17.72 12.99 -0.60
CA PRO A 104 -17.78 14.33 -0.04
C PRO A 104 -17.37 14.32 1.43
N GLY A 105 -16.57 15.32 1.82
CA GLY A 105 -16.32 15.64 3.21
C GLY A 105 -15.13 14.90 3.85
N TYR A 106 -14.49 15.60 4.78
CA TYR A 106 -13.23 15.19 5.39
C TYR A 106 -13.32 13.87 6.18
N TRP A 107 -14.41 13.66 6.92
CA TRP A 107 -14.59 12.44 7.72
C TRP A 107 -14.75 11.19 6.85
N ALA A 108 -15.40 11.32 5.69
CA ALA A 108 -15.51 10.22 4.74
C ALA A 108 -14.13 9.89 4.14
N MET A 109 -13.33 10.92 3.81
CA MET A 109 -11.95 10.73 3.35
C MET A 109 -11.08 10.00 4.38
N LEU A 110 -11.23 10.31 5.68
CA LEU A 110 -10.54 9.56 6.75
C LEU A 110 -10.95 8.09 6.76
N GLY A 111 -12.24 7.79 6.61
CA GLY A 111 -12.74 6.42 6.48
C GLY A 111 -12.15 5.69 5.25
N CYS A 112 -12.00 6.39 4.13
CA CYS A 112 -11.32 5.85 2.95
C CYS A 112 -9.83 5.57 3.20
N MET A 113 -9.14 6.37 4.01
CA MET A 113 -7.75 6.11 4.40
C MET A 113 -7.61 4.89 5.33
N VAL A 114 -8.60 4.65 6.17
CA VAL A 114 -8.67 3.41 6.96
C VAL A 114 -8.87 2.19 6.06
N LEU A 115 -9.69 2.31 5.02
CA LEU A 115 -9.87 1.23 4.05
C LEU A 115 -8.60 1.00 3.20
N ALA A 116 -7.90 2.08 2.87
CA ALA A 116 -6.71 2.00 2.04
C ALA A 116 -5.50 1.41 2.79
N GLY A 117 -5.33 1.78 4.07
CA GLY A 117 -4.19 1.39 4.91
C GLY A 117 -4.22 -0.07 5.32
#